data_AF-A0A2P8QNA2-F1
#
_entry.id   AF-A0A2P8QNA2-F1
#
_cell.length_a   1.000
_cell.length_b   1.000
_cell.length_c   1.000
_cell.angle_alpha   90.00
_cell.angle_beta   90.00
_cell.angle_gamma   90.00
#
_symmetry.space_group_name_H-M   'P 1'
#
loop_
_entity.id
_entity.type
_entity.pdbx_description
1 polymer ?
#
loop_
_entity_poly.entity_id
_entity_poly.type
_entity_poly.pdbx_seq_one_letter_code
_entity_poly.pdbx_strand_id
1 'polypeptide(L)' 'MSVGEVMRTVGYANRGHFATAFKRRFGVNPKTYLSKQ' A
#
# COMPACT_ATOMS: atom_id res chain seq x y z
N MET A 1 11.34 -2.95 -4.35
CA MET A 1 10.64 -2.54 -3.11
C MET A 1 9.28 -3.23 -3.08
N SER A 2 8.96 -3.97 -2.02
CA SER A 2 7.65 -4.67 -1.92
C SER A 2 6.61 -3.82 -1.20
N VAL A 3 5.32 -4.03 -1.50
CA VAL A 3 4.19 -3.37 -0.79
C VAL A 3 4.31 -3.52 0.73
N GLY A 4 4.75 -4.71 1.22
CA GLY A 4 4.94 -4.97 2.65
C GLY A 4 6.13 -4.23 3.28
N GLU A 5 7.13 -3.86 2.49
CA GLU A 5 8.27 -3.08 2.96
C GLU A 5 7.87 -1.61 3.10
N VAL A 6 7.28 -1.03 2.04
CA VAL A 6 6.72 0.34 2.06
C VAL A 6 5.74 0.52 3.22
N MET A 7 4.84 -0.45 3.41
CA MET A 7 3.90 -0.48 4.53
C MET A 7 4.60 -0.34 5.89
N ARG A 8 5.68 -1.09 6.12
CA ARG A 8 6.43 -1.01 7.37
C ARG A 8 7.15 0.34 7.51
N THR A 9 7.72 0.85 6.41
CA THR A 9 8.42 2.14 6.40
C THR A 9 7.47 3.31 6.72
N VAL A 10 6.21 3.22 6.31
CA VAL A 10 5.18 4.24 6.59
C VAL A 10 4.40 3.98 7.89
N GLY A 11 4.82 3.01 8.72
CA GLY A 11 4.28 2.78 10.06
C GLY A 11 3.05 1.85 10.14
N TYR A 12 2.72 1.11 9.09
CA TYR A 12 1.64 0.13 9.13
C TYR A 12 2.16 -1.27 9.48
N ALA A 13 1.50 -1.90 10.46
CA ALA A 13 1.79 -3.29 10.83
C ALA A 13 1.06 -4.31 9.93
N ASN A 14 -0.10 -3.93 9.37
CA ASN A 14 -0.98 -4.85 8.65
C ASN A 14 -1.27 -4.39 7.21
N ARG A 15 -1.11 -5.33 6.26
CA ARG A 15 -1.29 -5.10 4.82
C ARG A 15 -2.72 -4.69 4.46
N GLY A 16 -3.74 -5.23 5.14
CA GLY A 16 -5.14 -4.90 4.88
C GLY A 16 -5.49 -3.46 5.26
N HIS A 17 -4.99 -2.99 6.40
CA HIS A 17 -5.18 -1.60 6.85
C HIS A 17 -4.48 -0.63 5.89
N PHE A 18 -3.23 -0.92 5.53
CA PHE A 18 -2.49 -0.13 4.56
C PHE A 18 -3.18 -0.11 3.19
N ALA A 19 -3.59 -1.25 2.64
CA ALA A 19 -4.27 -1.32 1.35
C ALA A 19 -5.58 -0.54 1.35
N THR A 20 -6.36 -0.62 2.43
CA THR A 20 -7.62 0.12 2.58
C THR A 20 -7.37 1.63 2.65
N ALA A 21 -6.42 2.06 3.48
CA ALA A 21 -6.06 3.48 3.61
C ALA A 21 -5.46 4.03 2.30
N PHE A 22 -4.59 3.27 1.65
CA PHE A 22 -3.97 3.62 0.38
C PHE A 22 -5.03 3.75 -0.72
N LYS A 23 -5.94 2.78 -0.84
CA LYS A 23 -7.05 2.85 -1.81
C LYS A 23 -7.98 4.04 -1.53
N ARG A 24 -8.25 4.37 -0.26
CA ARG A 24 -9.04 5.57 0.09
C ARG A 24 -8.35 6.87 -0.33
N ARG A 25 -7.01 6.92 -0.24
CA ARG A 25 -6.21 8.12 -0.55
C ARG A 25 -5.93 8.27 -2.06
N PHE A 26 -5.62 7.17 -2.75
CA PHE A 26 -5.15 7.16 -4.15
C PHE A 26 -6.13 6.53 -5.14
N GLY A 27 -7.27 5.99 -4.67
CA GLY A 27 -8.31 5.37 -5.51
C GLY A 27 -7.99 3.95 -6.01
N VAL A 28 -6.72 3.52 -5.92
CA VAL A 28 -6.25 2.22 -6.43
C VAL A 28 -5.52 1.42 -5.36
N ASN A 29 -5.45 0.10 -5.52
CA ASN A 29 -4.71 -0.75 -4.60
C ASN A 29 -3.19 -0.55 -4.75
N PRO A 30 -2.39 -0.63 -3.67
CA PRO A 30 -0.95 -0.42 -3.73
C PRO A 30 -0.22 -1.43 -4.63
N LYS A 31 -0.73 -2.68 -4.73
CA LYS A 31 -0.19 -3.68 -5.67
C LYS A 31 -0.37 -3.24 -7.13
N THR A 32 -1.54 -2.72 -7.48
CA THR A 32 -1.84 -2.21 -8.83
C THR A 32 -1.03 -0.97 -9.14
N TYR A 33 -0.84 -0.09 -8.16
CA TYR A 33 -0.03 1.12 -8.29
C TYR A 33 1.44 0.77 -8.60
N LEU A 34 2.03 -0.18 -7.86
CA LEU A 34 3.40 -0.66 -8.12
C LEU A 34 3.57 -1.38 -9.45
N SER A 35 2.55 -2.11 -9.93
CA SER A 35 2.62 -2.78 -11.24
C SER A 35 2.41 -1.84 -12.44
N LYS A 36 1.89 -0.64 -12.21
CA LYS A 36 1.68 0.38 -13.23
C LYS A 36 2.81 1.42 -13.29
N GLN A 37 3.82 1.27 -12.44
CA GLN A 37 4.97 2.17 -12.35
C GLN A 37 6.19 1.57 -13.02
#